data_AF-A0A625ERZ2-F1
#
_entry.id   AF-A0A625ERZ2-F1
#
_cell.length_a   1.000
_cell.length_b   1.000
_cell.length_c   1.000
_cell.angle_alpha   90.00
_cell.angle_beta   90.00
_cell.angle_gamma   90.00
#
_symmetry.space_group_name_H-M   'P 1'
#
loop_
_entity.id
_entity.type
_entity.pdbx_description
1 polymer ?
#
loop_
_entity_poly.entity_id
_entity_poly.type
_entity_poly.pdbx_seq_one_letter_code
_entity_poly.pdbx_strand_id
1 'polypeptide(L)' 'MPQGNVIFNKKGKFFWFDDENRIPGLIRSEKEQEWYIAELYYPPEFDYDTAMHDKQIQYLLSKPEELKRYEPK' A
#
# COMPACT_ATOMS: atom_id res chain seq x y z
N MET A 1 16.48 -0.33 6.32
CA MET A 1 15.41 0.32 7.10
C MET A 1 14.23 -0.64 7.11
N PRO A 2 13.51 -0.84 8.23
CA PRO A 2 12.33 -1.70 8.21
C PRO A 2 11.35 -1.19 7.16
N GLN A 3 11.03 -2.06 6.21
CA GLN A 3 10.09 -1.83 5.13
C GLN A 3 9.01 -2.89 5.24
N GLY A 4 7.77 -2.52 4.95
CA GLY A 4 6.66 -3.45 4.85
C GLY A 4 5.98 -3.31 3.51
N ASN A 5 5.47 -4.42 2.98
CA ASN A 5 4.70 -4.39 1.77
C ASN A 5 3.31 -3.83 2.06
N VAL A 6 2.87 -2.92 1.20
CA VAL A 6 1.52 -2.38 1.23
C VAL A 6 0.85 -2.56 -0.11
N ILE A 7 -0.45 -2.74 -0.06
CA ILE A 7 -1.32 -2.53 -1.21
C ILE A 7 -2.13 -1.25 -0.98
N PHE A 8 -2.17 -0.37 -1.97
CA PHE A 8 -2.89 0.90 -1.88
C PHE A 8 -3.62 1.26 -3.16
N ASN A 9 -4.59 2.17 -3.07
CA ASN A 9 -5.36 2.66 -4.22
C ASN A 9 -5.19 4.17 -4.42
N LYS A 10 -5.70 4.70 -5.55
CA LYS A 10 -5.64 6.14 -5.89
C LYS A 10 -6.34 7.06 -4.89
N LYS A 11 -7.20 6.53 -4.01
CA LYS A 11 -7.88 7.29 -2.96
C LYS A 11 -7.03 7.44 -1.69
N GLY A 12 -5.83 6.85 -1.66
CA GLY A 12 -4.94 6.89 -0.50
C GLY A 12 -5.21 5.78 0.53
N LYS A 13 -6.20 4.91 0.29
CA LYS A 13 -6.44 3.77 1.20
C LYS A 13 -5.36 2.72 0.98
N PHE A 14 -4.84 2.15 2.06
CA PHE A 14 -3.81 1.12 2.02
C PHE A 14 -4.00 0.06 3.09
N PHE A 15 -3.36 -1.10 2.86
CA PHE A 15 -3.27 -2.20 3.81
C PHE A 15 -1.87 -2.80 3.76
N TRP A 16 -1.33 -3.12 4.94
CA TRP A 16 -0.12 -3.93 5.04
C TRP A 16 -0.41 -5.39 4.70
N PHE A 17 0.54 -6.07 4.08
CA PHE A 17 0.46 -7.50 3.86
C PHE A 17 1.85 -8.14 3.94
N ASP A 18 1.88 -9.37 4.47
CA ASP A 18 3.10 -10.19 4.48
C ASP A 18 3.13 -11.23 3.34
N ASP A 19 1.94 -11.52 2.78
CA ASP A 19 1.73 -12.51 1.72
C ASP A 19 0.72 -11.96 0.70
N GLU A 20 1.11 -11.89 -0.58
CA GLU A 20 0.26 -11.44 -1.68
C GLU A 20 -1.03 -12.27 -1.80
N ASN A 21 -1.03 -13.54 -1.35
CA ASN A 21 -2.23 -14.40 -1.36
C ASN A 21 -3.34 -13.91 -0.41
N ARG A 22 -3.01 -13.05 0.58
CA ARG A 22 -3.99 -12.45 1.50
C ARG A 22 -4.67 -11.22 0.91
N ILE A 23 -4.08 -10.60 -0.11
CA ILE A 23 -4.58 -9.37 -0.73
C ILE A 23 -6.05 -9.46 -1.16
N PRO A 24 -6.53 -10.53 -1.84
CA PRO A 24 -7.93 -10.63 -2.24
C PRO A 24 -8.91 -10.53 -1.06
N GLY A 25 -8.50 -10.97 0.13
CA GLY A 25 -9.26 -10.83 1.36
C GLY A 25 -9.30 -9.39 1.88
N LEU A 26 -8.17 -8.67 1.79
CA LEU A 26 -8.04 -7.27 2.23
C LEU A 26 -8.88 -6.31 1.39
N ILE A 27 -8.91 -6.51 0.07
CA ILE A 27 -9.58 -5.61 -0.88
C ILE A 27 -10.98 -6.08 -1.31
N ARG A 28 -11.53 -7.11 -0.65
CA ARG A 28 -12.76 -7.81 -1.09
C ARG A 28 -13.94 -6.87 -1.31
N SER A 29 -14.07 -5.83 -0.49
CA SER A 29 -15.19 -4.87 -0.55
C SER A 29 -15.01 -3.79 -1.62
N GLU A 30 -13.84 -3.72 -2.26
CA GLU A 30 -13.44 -2.65 -3.20
C GLU A 30 -12.70 -3.23 -4.43
N LYS A 31 -13.16 -4.38 -4.92
CA LYS A 31 -12.54 -5.12 -6.04
C LYS A 31 -12.52 -4.36 -7.36
N GLU A 32 -13.43 -3.40 -7.55
CA GLU A 32 -13.51 -2.60 -8.77
C GLU A 32 -12.46 -1.48 -8.84
N GLN A 33 -11.72 -1.24 -7.75
CA GLN A 33 -10.68 -0.22 -7.73
C GLN A 33 -9.36 -0.74 -8.29
N GLU A 34 -8.57 0.17 -8.86
CA GLU A 34 -7.18 -0.11 -9.21
C GLU A 34 -6.33 -0.06 -7.94
N TRP A 35 -5.60 -1.15 -7.70
CA TRP A 35 -4.70 -1.31 -6.58
C TRP A 35 -3.25 -1.44 -7.05
N TYR A 36 -2.32 -0.98 -6.22
CA TYR A 36 -0.88 -0.94 -6.47
C TYR A 36 -0.14 -1.52 -5.28
N ILE A 37 0.95 -2.24 -5.54
CA ILE A 37 1.84 -2.77 -4.51
C ILE A 37 3.09 -1.90 -4.44
N ALA A 38 3.49 -1.55 -3.23
CA ALA A 38 4.76 -0.89 -2.96
C ALA A 38 5.29 -1.25 -1.58
N GLU A 39 6.51 -0.83 -1.28
CA GLU A 39 7.07 -0.89 0.07
C GLU A 39 6.97 0.50 0.72
N LEU A 40 6.45 0.54 1.94
CA LEU A 40 6.52 1.73 2.78
C LEU A 40 7.51 1.52 3.92
N TYR A 41 8.06 2.62 4.42
CA TYR A 41 8.84 2.58 5.64
C TYR A 41 7.94 2.17 6.79
N TYR A 42 8.36 1.21 7.60
CA TYR A 42 7.62 0.71 8.75
C TYR A 42 8.41 1.04 10.03
N PRO A 43 8.09 2.11 10.76
CA PRO A 43 8.87 2.53 11.91
C PRO A 43 8.88 1.45 13.01
N PRO A 44 10.03 1.20 13.67
CA PRO A 44 10.10 0.24 14.78
C PRO A 44 9.44 0.75 16.07
N GLU A 45 9.32 2.07 16.24
CA GLU A 45 8.60 2.70 17.34
C GLU A 45 7.09 2.44 17.26
N PHE A 46 6.43 2.18 18.39
CA PHE A 46 4.99 1.94 18.42
C PHE A 46 4.17 3.22 18.19
N ASP A 47 4.66 4.36 18.69
CA ASP A 47 3.96 5.65 18.67
C ASP A 47 4.36 6.55 17.50
N TYR A 48 4.73 5.96 16.36
CA TYR A 48 5.13 6.74 15.19
C TYR A 48 3.93 7.48 14.56
N ASP A 49 4.22 8.60 13.90
CA ASP A 49 3.20 9.37 13.18
C ASP A 49 2.73 8.62 11.93
N THR A 50 1.55 8.01 12.01
CA THR A 50 0.95 7.26 10.90
C THR A 50 0.59 8.12 9.69
N ALA A 51 0.43 9.45 9.86
CA ALA A 51 0.19 10.38 8.76
C ALA A 51 1.41 10.48 7.81
N MET A 52 2.58 9.98 8.22
CA MET A 52 3.72 9.87 7.32
C MET A 52 3.41 8.98 6.10
N HIS A 53 2.59 7.95 6.26
CA HIS A 53 2.24 7.04 5.17
C HIS A 53 1.36 7.72 4.13
N ASP A 54 0.51 8.67 4.53
CA ASP A 54 -0.26 9.47 3.58
C ASP A 54 0.67 10.23 2.62
N LYS A 55 1.74 10.83 3.16
CA LYS A 55 2.76 11.52 2.35
C LYS A 55 3.52 10.54 1.44
N GLN A 56 3.83 9.35 1.93
CA GLN A 56 4.51 8.33 1.11
C GLN A 56 3.61 7.82 -0.02
N ILE A 57 2.33 7.59 0.25
CA ILE A 57 1.36 7.19 -0.77
C ILE A 57 1.15 8.31 -1.79
N GLN A 58 1.05 9.57 -1.36
CA GLN A 58 0.99 10.72 -2.28
C GLN A 58 2.24 10.81 -3.16
N TYR A 59 3.42 10.57 -2.59
CA TYR A 59 4.66 10.53 -3.35
C TYR A 59 4.66 9.41 -4.40
N LEU A 60 4.22 8.20 -4.03
CA LEU A 60 4.07 7.09 -4.96
C LEU A 60 3.06 7.41 -6.08
N LEU A 61 1.91 7.99 -5.73
CA LEU A 61 0.89 8.41 -6.70
C LEU A 61 1.37 9.53 -7.64
N SER A 62 2.35 10.33 -7.23
CA SER A 62 2.96 11.36 -8.08
C SER A 62 3.87 10.78 -9.18
N LYS A 63 4.20 9.49 -9.10
CA LYS A 63 5.07 8.76 -10.03
C LYS A 63 4.38 7.50 -10.57
N PRO A 64 3.27 7.64 -11.31
CA PRO A 64 2.48 6.50 -11.75
C PRO A 64 3.24 5.51 -12.63
N GLU A 65 4.32 5.93 -13.31
CA GLU A 65 5.16 5.02 -14.10
C GLU A 65 6.00 4.04 -13.27
N GLU A 66 6.26 4.35 -12.00
CA GLU A 66 7.02 3.49 -11.08
C GLU A 66 6.09 2.51 -10.32
N LEU A 67 4.76 2.63 -10.48
CA LEU A 67 3.79 1.85 -9.72
C LEU A 67 3.58 0.45 -10.28
N LYS A 68 3.76 -0.57 -9.44
CA LYS A 68 3.40 -1.95 -9.74
C LYS A 68 1.90 -2.17 -9.51
N ARG A 69 1.13 -2.28 -10.60
CA ARG A 69 -0.30 -2.62 -10.52
C ARG A 69 -0.48 -4.04 -9.96
N TYR A 70 -1.43 -4.19 -9.05
CA TYR A 70 -1.86 -5.50 -8.56
C TYR A 70 -2.83 -6.14 -9.56
N GLU A 71 -2.52 -7.36 -9.97
CA GLU A 71 -3.40 -8.20 -10.78
C GLU A 71 -3.81 -9.41 -9.92
N PRO A 72 -5.10 -9.55 -9.58
CA PRO A 72 -5.57 -10.69 -8.81
C PRO A 72 -5.33 -11.98 -9.61
N LYS A 73 -4.67 -12.95 -8.99
CA LYS A 73 -4.46 -14.30 -9.54
C LYS A 73 -5.70 -15.17 -9.37
#